data_AF-A0A7S3TWD2-F1
#
_entry.id   AF-A0A7S3TWD2-F1
#
_cell.length_a   1.000
_cell.length_b   1.000
_cell.length_c   1.000
_cell.angle_alpha   90.00
_cell.angle_beta   90.00
_cell.angle_gamma   90.00
#
_symmetry.space_group_name_H-M   'P 1'
#
loop_
_entity.id
_entity.type
_entity.pdbx_description
1 polymer ?
#
loop_
_entity_poly.entity_id
_entity_poly.type
_entity_poly.pdbx_seq_one_letter_code
_entity_poly.pdbx_strand_id
1 'polypeptide(L)'
;SILHVGGFDPPRWMAGQGASEFISAGYTILEACATACDVASTAANKLIRREVLLDYHGLALRHLNPLVFVRLRPLLSLPDSHYPEIVGHVACINAPYLFSH
;
A
#
# COMPACT_ATOMS: atom_id res chain seq x y z
N SER A 1 -5.72 5.69 -5.86
CA SER A 1 -6.26 4.47 -5.25
C SER A 1 -6.45 4.68 -3.77
N ILE A 2 -7.47 4.07 -3.15
CA ILE A 2 -7.72 4.18 -1.70
C ILE A 2 -7.32 2.85 -1.03
N LEU A 3 -6.47 2.91 -0.01
CA LEU A 3 -6.09 1.78 0.82
C LEU A 3 -6.67 2.00 2.22
N HIS A 4 -7.61 1.15 2.62
CA HIS A 4 -8.25 1.21 3.94
C HIS A 4 -7.39 0.46 4.98
N VAL A 5 -6.56 1.21 5.68
CA VAL A 5 -5.57 0.69 6.64
C VAL A 5 -6.25 0.10 7.88
N GLY A 6 -7.29 0.77 8.41
CA GLY A 6 -7.94 0.30 9.64
C GLY A 6 -8.87 -0.91 9.49
N GLY A 7 -9.24 -1.25 8.26
CA GLY A 7 -9.95 -2.49 7.94
C GLY A 7 -9.04 -3.69 7.72
N PHE A 8 -7.73 -3.51 7.78
CA PHE A 8 -6.80 -4.62 7.79
C PHE A 8 -7.01 -5.47 9.04
N ASP A 9 -7.07 -6.79 8.88
CA ASP A 9 -7.20 -7.75 9.98
C ASP A 9 -5.88 -8.53 10.13
N PRO A 10 -4.95 -8.04 10.97
CA PRO A 10 -3.65 -8.68 11.12
C PRO A 10 -3.73 -10.11 11.65
N PRO A 11 -4.54 -10.44 12.68
CA PRO A 11 -4.71 -11.82 13.13
C PRO A 11 -5.10 -12.78 12.00
N ARG A 12 -6.10 -12.41 11.18
CA ARG A 12 -6.55 -13.25 10.06
C ARG A 12 -5.47 -13.40 8.99
N TRP A 13 -4.77 -12.31 8.65
CA TRP A 13 -3.67 -12.35 7.68
C TRP A 13 -2.51 -13.22 8.17
N MET A 14 -2.13 -13.08 9.45
CA MET A 14 -1.05 -13.86 10.04
C MET A 14 -1.33 -15.36 10.05
N ALA A 15 -2.61 -15.74 10.22
CA ALA A 15 -3.07 -17.13 10.25
C ALA A 15 -3.25 -17.76 8.86
N GLY A 16 -3.51 -16.95 7.82
CA GLY A 16 -4.06 -17.45 6.55
C GLY A 16 -3.15 -17.40 5.34
N GLN A 17 -2.11 -16.55 5.30
CA GLN A 17 -1.30 -16.37 4.09
C GLN A 17 0.19 -16.57 4.34
N GLY A 18 0.84 -17.27 3.41
CA GLY A 18 2.29 -17.36 3.34
C GLY A 18 2.90 -16.03 2.91
N ALA A 19 4.12 -15.73 3.36
CA ALA A 19 4.80 -14.49 3.00
C ALA A 19 4.98 -14.32 1.47
N SER A 20 5.19 -15.43 0.75
CA SER A 20 5.35 -15.44 -0.72
C SER A 20 4.07 -15.06 -1.47
N GLU A 21 2.91 -15.57 -1.04
CA GLU A 21 1.61 -15.26 -1.63
C GLU A 21 1.29 -13.77 -1.50
N PHE A 22 1.60 -13.22 -0.33
CA PHE A 22 1.37 -11.81 -0.06
C PHE A 22 2.31 -10.91 -0.87
N ILE A 23 3.57 -11.30 -1.04
CA ILE A 23 4.53 -10.62 -1.92
C ILE A 23 4.05 -10.65 -3.39
N SER A 24 3.59 -11.81 -3.87
CA SER A 24 3.05 -11.96 -5.22
C SER A 24 1.82 -11.09 -5.46
N ALA A 25 0.93 -10.98 -4.47
CA ALA A 25 -0.19 -10.04 -4.52
C ALA A 25 0.28 -8.58 -4.61
N GLY A 26 1.33 -8.21 -3.87
CA GLY A 26 1.98 -6.90 -3.95
C GLY A 26 2.47 -6.57 -5.37
N TYR A 27 3.20 -7.48 -6.01
CA TYR A 27 3.63 -7.32 -7.40
C TYR A 27 2.45 -7.18 -8.37
N THR A 28 1.41 -8.00 -8.19
CA THR A 28 0.21 -7.94 -9.04
C THR A 28 -0.46 -6.58 -8.96
N ILE A 29 -0.56 -5.98 -7.76
CA ILE A 29 -1.11 -4.64 -7.57
C ILE A 29 -0.22 -3.58 -8.22
N LEU A 30 1.10 -3.69 -8.10
CA LEU A 30 2.04 -2.73 -8.67
C LEU A 30 2.03 -2.76 -10.20
N GLU A 31 2.02 -3.94 -10.82
CA GLU A 31 1.86 -4.11 -12.27
C GLU A 31 0.56 -3.49 -12.79
N ALA A 32 -0.56 -3.73 -12.08
CA ALA A 32 -1.83 -3.13 -12.43
C ALA A 32 -1.79 -1.60 -12.31
N CYS A 33 -1.09 -1.06 -11.30
CA CYS A 33 -0.89 0.37 -11.15
C CYS A 33 -0.02 0.96 -12.27
N ALA A 34 1.07 0.28 -12.64
CA ALA A 34 1.99 0.72 -13.67
C ALA A 34 1.28 0.78 -15.03
N THR A 35 0.58 -0.30 -15.39
CA THR A 35 -0.24 -0.37 -16.61
C THR A 35 -1.26 0.77 -16.67
N ALA A 36 -1.96 1.05 -15.57
CA ALA A 36 -2.93 2.13 -15.51
C ALA A 36 -2.29 3.53 -15.67
N CYS A 37 -1.11 3.73 -15.09
CA CYS A 37 -0.34 4.97 -15.26
C CYS A 37 0.14 5.15 -16.70
N ASP A 38 0.59 4.10 -17.38
CA ASP A 38 1.04 4.16 -18.77
C ASP A 38 -0.09 4.54 -19.72
N VAL A 39 -1.26 3.91 -19.55
CA VAL A 39 -2.46 4.23 -20.33
C VAL A 39 -2.89 5.69 -20.11
N ALA A 40 -2.91 6.14 -18.85
CA ALA A 40 -3.26 7.52 -18.52
C ALA A 40 -2.23 8.52 -19.05
N SER A 41 -0.94 8.18 -18.99
CA SER A 41 0.15 9.03 -19.46
C SER A 41 0.09 9.22 -20.98
N THR A 42 -0.16 8.12 -21.70
CA THR A 42 -0.33 8.12 -23.15
C THR A 42 -1.53 8.98 -23.55
N ALA A 43 -2.67 8.82 -22.89
CA ALA A 43 -3.88 9.59 -23.18
C ALA A 43 -3.72 11.09 -22.88
N ALA A 44 -2.95 11.45 -21.85
CA ALA A 44 -2.76 12.83 -21.42
C ALA A 44 -1.55 13.52 -22.07
N ASN A 45 -0.74 12.78 -22.85
CA ASN A 45 0.56 13.22 -23.39
C ASN A 45 1.46 13.88 -22.34
N LYS A 46 1.45 13.34 -21.12
CA LYS A 46 2.29 13.76 -20.00
C LYS A 46 2.45 12.61 -19.02
N LEU A 47 3.55 12.60 -18.26
CA LEU A 47 3.76 11.59 -17.23
C LEU A 47 2.69 11.70 -16.13
N ILE A 48 1.91 10.63 -15.95
CA ILE A 48 0.95 10.46 -14.86
C ILE A 48 1.49 9.41 -13.90
N ARG A 49 1.63 9.81 -12.63
CA ARG A 49 2.01 8.91 -11.54
C ARG A 49 0.78 8.56 -10.71
N ARG A 50 0.89 7.51 -9.88
CA ARG A 50 -0.20 7.12 -8.98
C ARG A 50 -0.27 8.03 -7.76
N GLU A 51 -1.51 8.36 -7.42
CA GLU A 51 -1.88 8.94 -6.12
C GLU A 51 -2.42 7.84 -5.22
N VAL A 52 -1.89 7.77 -4.00
CA VAL A 52 -2.28 6.80 -2.97
C VAL A 52 -2.92 7.54 -1.81
N LEU A 53 -4.17 7.18 -1.51
CA LEU A 53 -4.89 7.67 -0.33
C LEU A 53 -4.91 6.56 0.72
N LEU A 54 -4.26 6.79 1.85
CA LEU A 54 -4.26 5.90 3.01
C LEU A 54 -5.35 6.35 3.97
N ASP A 55 -6.41 5.56 4.07
CA ASP A 55 -7.50 5.79 5.01
C ASP A 55 -7.26 5.03 6.31
N TYR A 56 -6.99 5.78 7.36
CA TYR A 56 -6.69 5.26 8.69
C TYR A 56 -7.93 5.13 9.58
N HIS A 57 -9.13 5.35 9.05
CA HIS A 57 -10.35 5.08 9.79
C HIS A 57 -10.36 3.63 10.31
N GLY A 58 -10.57 3.45 11.62
CA GLY A 58 -10.53 2.13 12.27
C GLY A 58 -9.13 1.63 12.65
N LEU A 59 -8.07 2.42 12.42
CA LEU A 59 -6.73 2.11 12.92
C LEU A 59 -6.75 2.04 14.46
N ALA A 60 -6.14 0.98 14.98
CA ALA A 60 -6.14 0.60 16.40
C ALA A 60 -4.82 -0.11 16.76
N LEU A 61 -4.54 -0.27 18.06
CA LEU A 61 -3.31 -0.89 18.56
C LEU A 61 -3.06 -2.31 18.04
N ARG A 62 -4.11 -3.05 17.66
CA ARG A 62 -3.98 -4.39 17.04
C ARG A 62 -3.13 -4.39 15.77
N HIS A 63 -3.05 -3.26 15.05
CA HIS A 63 -2.26 -3.12 13.84
C HIS A 63 -0.77 -2.83 14.14
N LEU A 64 -0.42 -2.52 15.40
CA LEU A 64 0.95 -2.24 15.83
C LEU A 64 1.73 -3.48 16.29
N ASN A 65 1.25 -4.68 15.98
CA ASN A 65 1.95 -5.89 16.35
C ASN A 65 3.32 -5.93 15.64
N PRO A 66 4.45 -6.09 16.36
CA PRO A 66 5.79 -6.15 15.74
C PRO A 66 5.92 -7.18 14.62
N LEU A 67 5.24 -8.33 14.74
CA LEU A 67 5.25 -9.37 13.70
C LEU A 67 4.59 -8.90 12.40
N VAL A 68 3.62 -8.00 12.51
CA VAL A 68 2.95 -7.40 11.34
C VAL A 68 3.92 -6.50 10.60
N PHE A 69 4.67 -5.66 11.31
CA PHE A 69 5.71 -4.82 10.70
C PHE A 69 6.81 -5.64 10.04
N VAL A 70 7.29 -6.71 10.68
CA VAL A 70 8.31 -7.60 10.12
C VAL A 70 7.83 -8.22 8.80
N ARG A 71 6.57 -8.68 8.73
CA ARG A 71 6.02 -9.27 7.50
C ARG A 71 5.64 -8.24 6.44
N LEU A 72 5.27 -7.00 6.82
CA LEU A 72 4.95 -5.92 5.88
C LEU A 72 6.19 -5.29 5.24
N ARG A 73 7.32 -5.27 5.94
CA ARG A 73 8.54 -4.57 5.51
C ARG A 73 8.98 -4.90 4.07
N PRO A 74 9.03 -6.17 3.62
CA PRO A 74 9.42 -6.48 2.24
C PRO A 74 8.50 -5.86 1.19
N LEU A 75 7.20 -5.74 1.48
CA LEU A 75 6.24 -5.12 0.58
C LEU A 75 6.38 -3.61 0.50
N LEU A 76 6.61 -2.95 1.62
CA LEU A 76 6.77 -1.50 1.66
C LEU A 76 7.99 -1.05 0.84
N SER A 77 9.00 -1.92 0.68
CA SER A 77 10.15 -1.64 -0.18
C SER A 77 9.94 -1.95 -1.66
N LEU A 78 8.91 -2.72 -2.05
CA LEU A 78 8.72 -3.12 -3.46
C LEU A 78 8.55 -1.94 -4.43
N PRO A 79 7.76 -0.89 -4.12
CA PRO A 79 7.63 0.25 -5.02
C PRO A 79 8.98 0.92 -5.27
N ASP A 80 9.75 1.15 -4.21
CA ASP A 80 11.04 1.84 -4.31
C ASP A 80 12.09 0.99 -5.04
N SER A 81 12.07 -0.34 -4.87
CA SER A 81 13.09 -1.22 -5.44
C SER A 81 12.81 -1.68 -6.88
N HIS A 82 11.54 -1.79 -7.27
CA HIS A 82 11.15 -2.38 -8.57
C HIS A 82 10.30 -1.46 -9.45
N TYR A 83 9.64 -0.45 -8.87
CA TYR A 83 8.75 0.47 -9.60
C TYR A 83 9.06 1.93 -9.24
N PRO A 84 10.31 2.38 -9.47
CA PRO A 84 10.73 3.71 -9.06
C PRO A 84 9.81 4.78 -9.65
N GLU A 85 9.47 5.77 -8.83
CA GLU A 85 8.60 6.90 -9.19
C GLU A 85 7.16 6.56 -9.61
N ILE A 86 6.69 5.31 -9.41
CA ILE A 86 5.29 4.96 -9.69
C ILE A 86 4.30 5.75 -8.83
N VAL A 87 4.69 6.07 -7.59
CA VAL A 87 3.90 6.88 -6.65
C VAL A 87 4.33 8.33 -6.79
N GLY A 88 3.39 9.19 -7.19
CA GLY A 88 3.62 10.64 -7.27
C GLY A 88 3.20 11.39 -6.01
N HIS A 89 2.18 10.89 -5.32
CA HIS A 89 1.67 11.52 -4.10
C HIS A 89 1.05 10.48 -3.16
N VAL A 90 1.26 10.65 -1.86
CA VAL A 90 0.61 9.88 -0.80
C VAL A 90 -0.09 10.84 0.15
N ALA A 91 -1.38 10.62 0.37
CA ALA A 91 -2.18 11.36 1.33
C ALA A 91 -2.69 10.42 2.43
N CYS A 92 -2.54 10.82 3.68
CA CYS A 92 -3.06 10.11 4.84
C CYS A 92 -4.30 10.84 5.35
N ILE A 93 -5.42 10.14 5.49
CA ILE A 93 -6.68 10.71 6.01
C ILE A 93 -7.20 9.90 7.19
N ASN A 94 -8.00 10.54 8.04
CA ASN A 94 -8.64 9.91 9.21
C ASN A 94 -7.64 9.24 10.18
N ALA A 95 -6.40 9.74 10.24
CA ALA A 95 -5.42 9.27 11.20
C ALA A 95 -5.91 9.53 12.63
N PRO A 96 -5.94 8.52 13.52
CA PRO A 96 -6.26 8.76 14.92
C PRO A 96 -5.20 9.66 15.55
N TYR A 97 -5.59 10.47 16.55
CA TYR A 97 -4.70 11.41 17.23
C TYR A 97 -3.37 10.78 17.72
N LEU A 98 -3.42 9.49 18.11
CA LEU A 98 -2.24 8.72 18.52
C LEU A 98 -1.20 8.50 17.41
N PHE A 99 -1.53 8.80 16.16
CA PHE A 99 -0.72 8.53 14.96
C PHE A 99 -0.48 9.78 14.10
N SER A 100 -0.91 10.96 14.55
CA SER A 100 -0.82 12.22 13.81
C SER A 100 0.35 13.12 14.24
N HIS A 101 1.33 12.59 14.97
CA HIS A 101 2.49 13.32 15.46
C HIS A 101 3.79 12.83 14.84
#